data_AF-A0A6G3Z500-F1
#
_entry.id   AF-A0A6G3Z500-F1
#
_cell.length_a   1.000
_cell.length_b   1.000
_cell.length_c   1.000
_cell.angle_alpha   90.00
_cell.angle_beta   90.00
_cell.angle_gamma   90.00
#
_symmetry.space_group_name_H-M   'P 1'
#
loop_
_entity.id
_entity.type
_entity.pdbx_description
1 polymer ?
#
loop_
_entity_poly.entity_id
_entity_poly.type
_entity_poly.pdbx_seq_one_letter_code
_entity_poly.pdbx_strand_id
1 'polypeptide(L)'
;VDTHALLGYPPLLDQVSGLSPLIVLVIQAQGHTVGLGIPRFDDIELHDLSHLQPVAPGVFPAQMSPFIAGVPPGVQGAVLDALSIIQCPLWQQSQEDIP
;
A
#
# COMPACT_ATOMS: atom_id res chain seq x y z
N VAL A 1 -0.79 -6.86 7.28
CA VAL A 1 0.35 -5.94 7.03
C VAL A 1 -0.05 -4.54 7.45
N ASP A 2 0.80 -3.85 8.21
CA ASP A 2 0.66 -2.41 8.48
C ASP A 2 1.11 -1.64 7.24
N THR A 3 0.19 -0.93 6.58
CA THR A 3 0.54 -0.17 5.36
C THR A 3 1.43 1.02 5.63
N HIS A 4 1.32 1.67 6.79
CA HIS A 4 2.19 2.79 7.09
C HIS A 4 3.64 2.33 7.23
N ALA A 5 3.87 1.27 8.01
CA ALA A 5 5.20 0.70 8.15
C ALA A 5 5.77 0.22 6.80
N LEU A 6 4.93 -0.38 5.94
CA LEU A 6 5.33 -0.82 4.60
C LEU A 6 5.78 0.35 3.70
N LEU A 7 5.10 1.49 3.79
CA LEU A 7 5.34 2.65 2.92
C LEU A 7 6.29 3.69 3.54
N GLY A 8 6.81 3.45 4.75
CA GLY A 8 7.75 4.32 5.45
C GLY A 8 7.15 5.48 6.23
N TYR A 9 5.90 5.33 6.66
CA TYR A 9 5.22 6.22 7.59
C TYR A 9 5.23 5.66 9.03
N PRO A 10 4.93 6.48 10.05
CA PRO A 10 4.77 5.99 11.42
C PRO A 10 3.67 4.92 11.51
N PRO A 11 3.90 3.80 12.24
CA PRO A 11 2.97 2.68 12.35
C PRO A 11 1.53 3.08 12.62
N LEU A 12 0.58 2.32 12.08
CA LEU A 12 -0.85 2.61 12.23
C LEU A 12 -1.26 2.66 13.69
N LEU A 13 -0.76 1.73 14.51
CA LEU A 13 -1.09 1.64 15.94
C LEU A 13 -0.68 2.89 16.74
N ASP A 14 0.36 3.59 16.30
CA ASP A 14 0.79 4.85 16.93
C ASP A 14 -0.14 6.02 16.57
N GLN A 15 -0.94 5.86 15.51
CA GLN A 15 -1.85 6.87 14.98
C GLN A 15 -3.33 6.60 15.29
N VAL A 16 -3.69 5.36 15.63
CA VAL A 16 -5.05 5.02 16.06
C VAL A 16 -5.25 5.57 17.48
N SER A 17 -5.82 6.78 17.59
CA SER A 17 -6.52 7.17 18.82
C SER A 17 -7.68 6.17 19.02
N GLY A 18 -7.79 5.58 20.22
CA GLY A 18 -8.53 4.34 20.54
C GLY A 18 -10.03 4.26 20.24
N LEU A 19 -10.58 5.14 19.39
CA LEU A 19 -11.97 5.17 18.92
C LEU A 19 -12.13 4.94 17.41
N SER A 20 -11.05 4.93 16.61
CA SER A 20 -11.16 4.70 15.16
C SER A 20 -10.95 3.22 14.81
N PRO A 21 -11.88 2.56 14.08
CA PRO A 21 -11.71 1.18 13.68
C PRO A 21 -10.58 1.05 12.66
N LEU A 22 -9.68 0.08 12.88
CA LEU A 22 -8.72 -0.33 11.86
C LEU A 22 -9.46 -1.07 10.74
N ILE A 23 -9.29 -0.61 9.50
CA ILE A 23 -9.85 -1.27 8.33
C ILE A 23 -8.78 -2.19 7.73
N VAL A 24 -9.17 -3.37 7.26
CA VAL A 24 -8.27 -4.28 6.54
C VAL A 24 -8.78 -4.47 5.12
N LEU A 25 -7.99 -4.02 4.15
CA LEU A 25 -8.23 -4.22 2.72
C LEU A 25 -7.54 -5.51 2.27
N VAL A 26 -8.31 -6.49 1.83
CA VAL A 26 -7.79 -7.80 1.40
C VAL A 26 -7.57 -7.80 -0.10
N ILE A 27 -6.34 -8.04 -0.53
CA ILE A 27 -5.97 -8.17 -1.94
C ILE A 27 -5.56 -9.61 -2.20
N GLN A 28 -6.12 -10.20 -3.26
CA GLN A 28 -5.81 -11.54 -3.71
C GLN A 28 -5.40 -11.51 -5.19
N ALA A 29 -4.21 -12.02 -5.49
CA ALA A 29 -3.72 -12.18 -6.86
C ALA A 29 -2.72 -13.33 -6.93
N GLN A 30 -2.70 -14.06 -8.06
CA GLN A 30 -1.71 -15.11 -8.34
C GLN A 30 -1.56 -16.14 -7.20
N GLY A 31 -2.68 -16.53 -6.57
CA GLY A 31 -2.69 -17.50 -5.46
C GLY A 31 -2.22 -16.96 -4.10
N HIS A 32 -1.79 -15.70 -4.02
CA HIS A 32 -1.36 -15.05 -2.80
C HIS A 32 -2.45 -14.12 -2.27
N THR A 33 -2.54 -14.00 -0.94
CA THR A 33 -3.50 -13.12 -0.25
C THR A 33 -2.76 -12.26 0.75
N VAL A 34 -2.97 -10.95 0.71
CA VAL A 34 -2.41 -9.98 1.66
C VAL A 34 -3.53 -9.12 2.22
N GLY A 35 -3.59 -9.02 3.55
CA GLY A 35 -4.42 -8.05 4.26
C GLY A 35 -3.63 -6.78 4.56
N LEU A 36 -4.10 -5.64 4.06
CA LEU A 36 -3.53 -4.32 4.25
C LEU A 36 -4.33 -3.55 5.29
N GLY A 37 -3.76 -3.29 6.46
CA GLY A 37 -4.36 -2.39 7.45
C GLY A 37 -4.32 -0.96 6.93
N ILE A 38 -5.43 -0.25 6.94
CA ILE A 38 -5.54 1.16 6.53
C ILE A 38 -6.32 1.94 7.60
N PRO A 39 -6.00 3.22 7.83
CA PRO A 39 -6.67 4.00 8.86
C PRO A 39 -8.09 4.40 8.45
N ARG A 40 -8.35 4.49 7.14
CA ARG A 40 -9.62 4.95 6.57
C ARG A 40 -9.77 4.43 5.14
N PHE A 41 -11.02 4.25 4.73
CA PHE A 41 -11.42 4.03 3.36
C PHE A 41 -12.28 5.21 2.93
N ASP A 42 -11.86 5.91 1.88
CA ASP A 42 -12.50 7.16 1.45
C ASP A 42 -13.59 6.91 0.40
N ASP A 43 -13.21 6.44 -0.80
CA ASP A 43 -14.16 6.17 -1.89
C ASP A 43 -13.63 5.12 -2.88
N ILE A 44 -14.47 4.73 -3.86
CA ILE A 44 -14.11 3.91 -5.02
C ILE A 44 -14.24 4.77 -6.28
N GLU A 45 -13.12 4.98 -6.96
CA GLU A 45 -13.06 5.84 -8.14
C GLU A 45 -12.54 5.08 -9.37
N LEU A 46 -13.15 5.32 -10.52
CA LEU A 46 -12.67 4.81 -11.80
C LEU A 46 -11.63 5.76 -12.39
N HIS A 47 -10.41 5.27 -12.57
CA HIS A 47 -9.30 6.04 -13.12
C HIS A 47 -8.75 5.41 -14.41
N ASP A 48 -8.40 6.26 -15.37
CA ASP A 48 -7.60 5.84 -16.53
C ASP A 48 -6.12 5.79 -16.15
N LEU A 49 -5.62 4.58 -15.93
CA LEU A 49 -4.23 4.35 -15.52
C LEU A 49 -3.21 4.68 -16.62
N SER A 50 -3.64 4.88 -17.87
CA SER A 50 -2.73 5.25 -18.97
C SER A 50 -2.18 6.67 -18.85
N HIS A 51 -2.83 7.52 -18.04
CA HIS A 51 -2.43 8.91 -17.81
C HIS A 51 -1.57 9.10 -16.55
N LEU A 52 -1.15 8.01 -15.90
CA LEU A 52 -0.27 8.09 -14.74
C LEU A 52 1.07 8.72 -15.11
N GLN A 53 1.47 9.72 -14.33
CA GLN A 53 2.73 10.40 -14.47
C GLN A 53 3.81 9.71 -13.62
N PRO A 54 5.08 9.70 -14.09
CA PRO A 54 6.18 9.20 -13.29
C PRO A 54 6.39 10.06 -12.05
N VAL A 55 6.81 9.41 -10.97
CA VAL A 55 7.13 10.09 -9.71
C VAL A 55 8.51 10.73 -9.81
N ALA A 56 8.59 12.02 -9.47
CA ALA A 56 9.88 12.69 -9.31
C ALA A 56 10.59 12.17 -8.04
N PRO A 57 11.93 11.99 -8.08
CA PRO A 57 12.69 11.58 -6.90
C PRO A 57 12.45 12.49 -5.70
N GLY A 58 12.29 11.90 -4.52
CA GLY A 58 12.12 12.65 -3.26
C GLY A 58 10.71 13.15 -2.95
N VAL A 59 9.71 12.89 -3.82
CA VAL A 59 8.31 13.25 -3.54
C VAL A 59 7.67 12.31 -2.51
N PHE A 60 8.01 11.02 -2.57
CA PHE A 60 7.51 10.00 -1.64
C PHE A 60 8.66 9.35 -0.86
N PRO A 61 8.37 8.72 0.29
CA PRO A 61 9.36 7.94 1.01
C PRO A 61 10.01 6.88 0.10
N ALA A 62 11.31 6.65 0.25
CA ALA A 62 12.03 5.69 -0.58
C ALA A 62 11.46 4.26 -0.48
N GLN A 63 10.89 3.90 0.68
CA GLN A 63 10.26 2.60 0.92
C GLN A 63 8.96 2.42 0.13
N MET A 64 8.27 3.50 -0.23
CA MET A 64 7.08 3.47 -1.06
C MET A 64 7.43 3.23 -2.55
N SER A 65 8.62 3.66 -2.99
CA SER A 65 9.03 3.64 -4.40
C SER A 65 8.82 2.32 -5.15
N PRO A 66 9.11 1.13 -4.58
CA PRO A 66 8.90 -0.14 -5.29
C PRO A 66 7.43 -0.45 -5.58
N PHE A 67 6.51 0.22 -4.89
CA PHE A 67 5.08 -0.06 -4.96
C PHE A 67 4.31 0.99 -5.77
N ILE A 68 4.96 2.03 -6.31
CA ILE A 68 4.24 3.10 -7.02
C ILE A 68 4.08 2.73 -8.50
N ALA A 69 2.83 2.74 -8.98
CA ALA A 69 2.50 2.66 -10.40
C ALA A 69 2.62 4.04 -11.09
N GLY A 70 2.32 5.13 -10.36
CA GLY A 70 2.48 6.51 -10.82
C GLY A 70 1.59 7.48 -10.05
N VAL A 71 1.48 8.72 -10.53
CA VAL A 71 0.64 9.78 -9.95
C VAL A 71 -0.46 10.18 -10.93
N PRO A 72 -1.75 10.22 -10.52
CA PRO A 72 -2.81 10.69 -11.40
C PRO A 72 -2.73 12.21 -11.62
N PRO A 73 -3.10 12.72 -12.81
CA PRO A 73 -3.14 14.15 -13.06
C PRO A 73 -4.19 14.83 -12.17
N GLY A 74 -3.79 15.88 -11.45
CA GLY A 74 -4.70 16.70 -10.64
C GLY A 74 -5.13 16.09 -9.31
N VAL A 75 -4.70 14.86 -8.99
CA VAL A 75 -4.98 14.20 -7.71
C VAL A 75 -3.72 14.22 -6.85
N GLN A 76 -3.89 14.50 -5.56
CA GLN A 76 -2.80 14.39 -4.59
C GLN A 76 -2.67 12.94 -4.12
N GLY A 77 -1.58 12.28 -4.49
CA GLY A 77 -1.28 10.93 -4.05
C GLY A 77 -0.63 10.09 -5.15
N ALA A 78 -0.10 8.94 -4.77
CA ALA A 78 0.38 7.93 -5.71
C ALA A 78 -0.62 6.79 -5.81
N VAL A 79 -0.75 6.23 -7.02
CA VAL A 79 -1.37 4.93 -7.23
C VAL A 79 -0.36 3.86 -6.90
N LEU A 80 -0.75 2.94 -6.03
CA LEU A 80 0.06 1.79 -5.66
C LEU A 80 -0.25 0.59 -6.57
N ASP A 81 0.79 -0.10 -7.02
CA ASP A 81 0.67 -1.38 -7.70
C ASP A 81 0.46 -2.51 -6.70
N ALA A 82 -0.76 -3.05 -6.68
CA ALA A 82 -1.16 -4.15 -5.83
C ALA A 82 -0.35 -5.42 -6.07
N LEU A 83 0.13 -5.67 -7.31
CA LEU A 83 0.95 -6.84 -7.62
C LEU A 83 2.33 -6.72 -6.98
N SER A 84 2.98 -5.56 -7.10
CA SER A 84 4.25 -5.29 -6.43
C SER A 84 4.16 -5.41 -4.91
N ILE A 85 3.02 -5.03 -4.31
CA ILE A 85 2.76 -5.24 -2.88
C ILE A 85 2.63 -6.74 -2.55
N ILE A 86 1.84 -7.49 -3.32
CA ILE A 86 1.63 -8.94 -3.09
C ILE A 86 2.93 -9.73 -3.25
N GLN A 87 3.78 -9.33 -4.20
CA GLN A 87 5.04 -10.00 -4.51
C GLN A 87 6.22 -9.47 -3.68
N CYS A 88 5.97 -8.60 -2.71
CA CYS A 88 7.03 -8.02 -1.89
C CYS A 88 7.86 -9.13 -1.22
N PRO A 89 9.20 -9.14 -1.39
CA PRO A 89 10.07 -10.16 -0.80
C PRO A 89 9.96 -10.29 0.72
N LEU A 90 9.51 -9.22 1.41
CA LEU A 90 9.24 -9.23 2.85
C LEU A 90 8.26 -10.32 3.27
N TRP A 91 7.35 -10.75 2.38
CA TRP A 91 6.37 -11.79 2.68
C TRP A 91 6.92 -13.20 2.51
N GLN A 92 7.96 -13.37 1.70
CA GLN A 92 8.56 -14.68 1.43
C GLN A 92 9.36 -15.17 2.64
N GLN A 93 9.95 -14.26 3.41
CA GLN A 93 10.69 -14.59 4.65
C GLN A 93 9.79 -15.10 5.78
N SER A 94 8.47 -14.88 5.71
CA SER A 94 7.52 -15.31 6.74
C SER A 94 6.80 -16.61 6.42
N GLN A 95 7.04 -17.23 5.26
CA GLN A 95 6.41 -18.50 4.86
C GLN A 95 7.25 -19.76 5.13
N GLU A 96 8.51 -19.62 5.56
CA GLU A 96 9.37 -20.76 5.96
C GLU A 96 9.18 -21.23 7.42
N ASP A 97 8.38 -20.52 8.22
CA ASP A 97 8.14 -20.83 9.65
C ASP A 97 6.71 -21.32 9.90
N ILE A 98 6.28 -22.36 9.19
CA ILE A 98 5.11 -23.16 9.58
C ILE A 98 5.53 -24.64 9.63
N PRO A 99 5.81 -25.20 10.83
CA PRO A 99 6.11 -26.61 11.02
C PRO A 99 4.90 -27.54 10.80
#